data_AF-A0A842NG02-F1
#
_entry.id   AF-A0A842NG02-F1
#
_cell.length_a   1.000
_cell.length_b   1.000
_cell.length_c   1.000
_cell.angle_alpha   90.00
_cell.angle_beta   90.00
_cell.angle_gamma   90.00
#
_symmetry.space_group_name_H-M   'P 1'
#
loop_
_entity.id
_entity.type
_entity.pdbx_description
1 polymer ?
#
loop_
_entity_poly.entity_id
_entity_poly.type
_entity_poly.pdbx_seq_one_letter_code
_entity_poly.pdbx_strand_id
1 'polypeptide(L)'
;EILGKPIFEHVPKESWESMNNSLKIWFETGKVTDRKITFIRQDKSTFSGSLQATSLYDENKNLIGSNTVIFNLTQMSDENIKKYEEFFKESNQKLEKIKEKEYDQLDKDSKSEYDGLKEMFQMLLEINLKQLK
;
A
#
# COMPACT_ATOMS: atom_id res chain seq x y z
N GLU A 1 -17.26 9.50 0.64
CA GLU A 1 -17.37 8.23 -0.10
C GLU A 1 -16.25 8.16 -1.14
N ILE A 2 -15.51 7.04 -1.19
CA ILE A 2 -14.29 6.87 -2.00
C ILE A 2 -14.36 5.69 -2.99
N LEU A 3 -15.29 4.75 -2.79
CA LEU A 3 -15.41 3.56 -3.64
C LEU A 3 -15.93 3.95 -5.03
N GLY A 4 -15.37 3.34 -6.07
CA GLY A 4 -15.70 3.63 -7.47
C GLY A 4 -15.17 4.96 -8.00
N LYS A 5 -14.43 5.72 -7.19
CA LYS A 5 -13.85 7.01 -7.58
C LYS A 5 -12.38 6.88 -7.97
N PRO A 6 -11.92 7.59 -9.01
CA PRO A 6 -10.52 7.59 -9.38
C PRO A 6 -9.68 8.31 -8.32
N ILE A 7 -8.45 7.83 -8.08
CA ILE A 7 -7.53 8.44 -7.11
C ILE A 7 -7.23 9.92 -7.40
N PHE A 8 -7.36 10.34 -8.66
CA PHE A 8 -7.20 11.74 -9.08
C PHE A 8 -8.26 12.70 -8.52
N GLU A 9 -9.41 12.21 -8.04
CA GLU A 9 -10.36 13.03 -7.25
C GLU A 9 -9.80 13.40 -5.87
N HIS A 10 -8.78 12.67 -5.40
CA HIS A 10 -8.16 12.81 -4.09
C HIS A 10 -6.72 13.36 -4.16
N VAL A 11 -6.30 13.84 -5.33
CA VAL A 11 -4.99 14.44 -5.58
C VAL A 11 -5.21 15.78 -6.28
N PRO A 12 -4.61 16.88 -5.81
CA PRO A 12 -4.79 18.17 -6.44
C PRO A 12 -4.09 18.19 -7.80
N LYS A 13 -4.56 19.03 -8.74
CA LYS A 13 -4.13 18.98 -10.16
C LYS A 13 -2.62 19.15 -10.31
N GLU A 14 -2.00 20.00 -9.49
CA GLU A 14 -0.56 20.22 -9.43
C GLU A 14 0.24 18.97 -9.04
N SER A 15 -0.39 17.96 -8.42
CA SER A 15 0.25 16.69 -8.03
C SER A 15 -0.11 15.54 -8.97
N TRP A 16 -0.90 15.77 -10.04
CA TRP A 16 -1.27 14.73 -10.99
C TRP A 16 -0.08 14.15 -11.75
N GLU A 17 0.93 14.96 -12.07
CA GLU A 17 2.15 14.47 -12.72
C GLU A 17 2.90 13.47 -11.83
N SER A 18 3.08 13.80 -10.55
CA SER A 18 3.71 12.89 -9.57
C SER A 18 2.92 11.60 -9.42
N MET A 19 1.59 11.68 -9.35
CA MET A 19 0.72 10.50 -9.30
C MET A 19 0.81 9.66 -10.58
N ASN A 20 0.78 10.28 -11.77
CA ASN A 20 0.93 9.57 -13.05
C ASN A 20 2.29 8.87 -13.14
N ASN A 21 3.37 9.53 -12.73
CA ASN A 21 4.69 8.92 -12.70
C ASN A 21 4.74 7.73 -11.73
N SER A 22 4.09 7.84 -10.57
CA SER A 22 3.94 6.72 -9.62
C SER A 22 3.19 5.55 -10.25
N LEU A 23 2.05 5.79 -10.90
CA LEU A 23 1.29 4.75 -11.58
C LEU A 23 2.10 4.09 -12.71
N LYS A 24 2.84 4.87 -13.50
CA LYS A 24 3.70 4.36 -14.56
C LYS A 24 4.78 3.41 -14.02
N ILE A 25 5.47 3.81 -12.95
CA ILE A 25 6.48 2.96 -12.30
C ILE A 25 5.86 1.69 -11.75
N TRP A 26 4.67 1.79 -11.15
CA TRP A 26 3.93 0.61 -10.68
C TRP A 26 3.59 -0.33 -11.83
N PHE A 27 3.04 0.17 -12.94
CA PHE A 27 2.73 -0.64 -14.12
C PHE A 27 3.97 -1.32 -14.71
N GLU A 28 5.13 -0.65 -14.70
CA GLU A 28 6.38 -1.19 -15.28
C GLU A 28 7.08 -2.20 -14.38
N THR A 29 7.02 -2.01 -13.06
CA THR A 29 7.85 -2.76 -12.10
C THR A 29 7.06 -3.65 -11.14
N GLY A 30 5.74 -3.49 -11.12
CA GLY A 30 4.83 -4.14 -10.20
C GLY A 30 4.86 -3.56 -8.78
N LYS A 31 5.70 -2.57 -8.48
CA LYS A 31 5.85 -1.99 -7.14
C LYS A 31 6.21 -0.51 -7.15
N VAL A 32 5.87 0.18 -6.07
CA VAL A 32 6.28 1.56 -5.82
C VAL A 32 6.65 1.71 -4.37
N THR A 33 7.79 2.34 -4.11
CA THR A 33 8.19 2.75 -2.78
C THR A 33 8.48 4.25 -2.68
N ASP A 34 8.17 4.81 -1.53
CA ASP A 34 8.56 6.14 -1.05
C ASP A 34 8.17 7.31 -1.97
N ARG A 35 7.04 7.21 -2.67
CA ARG A 35 6.56 8.29 -3.54
C ARG A 35 5.80 9.33 -2.77
N LYS A 36 6.40 10.52 -2.62
CA LYS A 36 5.76 11.68 -2.00
C LYS A 36 4.73 12.30 -2.95
N ILE A 37 3.47 12.34 -2.51
CA ILE A 37 2.34 12.90 -3.24
C ILE A 37 1.49 13.72 -2.28
N THR A 38 0.96 14.85 -2.75
CA THR A 38 -0.04 15.61 -2.00
C THR A 38 -1.42 15.01 -2.21
N PHE A 39 -2.16 14.77 -1.13
CA PHE A 39 -3.52 14.24 -1.13
C PHE A 39 -4.52 15.24 -0.55
N ILE A 40 -5.78 15.12 -0.96
CA ILE A 40 -6.91 15.96 -0.51
C ILE A 40 -7.74 15.19 0.51
N ARG A 41 -7.95 15.77 1.69
CA ARG A 41 -8.85 15.25 2.72
C ARG A 41 -10.31 15.57 2.40
N GLN A 42 -11.23 14.93 3.12
CA GLN A 42 -12.66 15.21 3.00
C GLN A 42 -13.01 16.69 3.29
N ASP A 43 -12.32 17.32 4.24
CA ASP A 43 -12.47 18.73 4.61
C ASP A 43 -11.80 19.70 3.62
N LYS A 44 -11.31 19.19 2.47
CA LYS A 44 -10.56 19.92 1.42
C LYS A 44 -9.17 20.41 1.82
N SER A 45 -8.72 20.18 3.05
CA SER A 45 -7.31 20.38 3.40
C SER A 45 -6.42 19.39 2.67
N THR A 46 -5.13 19.70 2.56
CA THR A 46 -4.15 18.81 1.91
C THR A 46 -3.17 18.22 2.92
N PHE A 47 -2.53 17.12 2.53
CA PHE A 47 -1.39 16.57 3.25
C PHE A 47 -0.41 15.90 2.32
N SER A 48 0.86 15.89 2.73
CA SER A 48 1.89 15.13 2.03
C SER A 48 1.85 13.68 2.51
N GLY A 49 1.65 12.76 1.58
CA GLY A 49 1.64 11.33 1.83
C GLY A 49 2.83 10.64 1.15
N SER A 50 3.40 9.62 1.79
CA SER A 50 4.32 8.68 1.14
C SER A 50 3.55 7.44 0.71
N LEU A 51 3.44 7.23 -0.59
CA LEU A 51 2.73 6.12 -1.21
C LEU A 51 3.66 4.93 -1.42
N GLN A 52 3.17 3.77 -0.98
CA GLN A 52 3.76 2.45 -1.15
C GLN A 52 2.72 1.58 -1.86
N ALA A 53 3.10 0.83 -2.89
CA ALA A 53 2.18 -0.07 -3.57
C ALA A 53 2.87 -1.35 -4.06
N THR A 54 2.15 -2.46 -4.00
CA THR A 54 2.52 -3.73 -4.63
C THR A 54 1.38 -4.19 -5.53
N SER A 55 1.72 -4.96 -6.56
CA SER A 55 0.74 -5.52 -7.47
C SER A 55 0.00 -6.69 -6.84
N LEU A 56 -1.28 -6.80 -7.19
CA LEU A 56 -2.11 -7.93 -6.85
C LEU A 56 -2.39 -8.73 -8.13
N TYR A 57 -2.09 -10.02 -8.09
CA TYR A 57 -2.23 -10.91 -9.23
C TYR A 57 -3.22 -12.02 -8.95
N ASP A 58 -4.00 -12.40 -9.96
CA ASP A 58 -4.79 -13.63 -9.91
C ASP A 58 -3.89 -14.88 -10.03
N GLU A 59 -4.50 -16.06 -9.91
CA GLU A 59 -3.85 -17.37 -10.08
C GLU A 59 -3.13 -17.55 -11.43
N ASN A 60 -3.59 -16.87 -12.47
CA ASN A 60 -3.08 -16.95 -13.84
C ASN A 60 -1.99 -15.90 -14.09
N LYS A 61 -1.55 -15.18 -13.04
CA LYS A 61 -0.59 -14.08 -13.09
C LYS A 61 -1.08 -12.86 -13.89
N ASN A 62 -2.40 -12.69 -14.02
CA ASN A 62 -2.97 -11.45 -14.52
C ASN A 62 -2.96 -10.40 -13.40
N LEU A 63 -2.56 -9.17 -13.74
CA LEU A 63 -2.65 -8.03 -12.84
C LEU A 63 -4.13 -7.66 -12.64
N ILE A 64 -4.63 -7.80 -11.41
CA ILE A 64 -6.03 -7.50 -11.07
C ILE A 64 -6.18 -6.24 -10.21
N GLY A 65 -5.09 -5.74 -9.62
CA GLY A 65 -5.11 -4.52 -8.82
C GLY A 65 -3.79 -4.25 -8.11
N SER A 66 -3.86 -3.45 -7.06
CA SER A 66 -2.72 -3.14 -6.19
C SER A 66 -3.14 -3.06 -4.74
N ASN A 67 -2.28 -3.54 -3.85
CA ASN A 67 -2.32 -3.15 -2.45
C ASN A 67 -1.56 -1.84 -2.29
N THR A 68 -2.13 -0.87 -1.58
CA THR A 68 -1.53 0.46 -1.42
C THR A 68 -1.61 0.93 0.02
N VAL A 69 -0.49 1.44 0.54
CA VAL A 69 -0.41 2.11 1.84
C VAL A 69 0.07 3.54 1.60
N ILE A 70 -0.61 4.50 2.22
CA ILE A 70 -0.25 5.92 2.17
C ILE A 70 0.04 6.37 3.60
N PHE A 71 1.29 6.70 3.88
CA PHE A 71 1.68 7.28 5.16
C PHE A 71 1.47 8.79 5.12
N ASN A 72 0.61 9.31 5.99
CA ASN A 72 0.56 10.76 6.19
C ASN A 72 1.86 11.23 6.87
N LEU A 73 2.69 11.97 6.14
CA LEU A 73 4.02 12.38 6.61
C LEU A 73 3.94 13.29 7.84
N THR A 74 2.85 14.06 8.00
CA THR A 74 2.66 14.90 9.19
C THR A 74 2.37 14.09 10.46
N GLN A 75 2.14 12.78 10.34
CA GLN A 75 1.86 11.87 11.45
C GLN A 75 2.99 10.86 11.68
N MET A 76 4.13 11.01 11.04
CA MET A 76 5.29 10.12 11.21
C MET A 76 6.11 10.46 12.46
N SER A 77 5.46 10.54 13.64
CA SER A 77 6.16 10.65 14.93
C SER A 77 6.85 9.33 15.28
N ASP A 78 7.85 9.34 16.17
CA ASP A 78 8.54 8.09 16.58
C ASP A 78 7.58 7.09 17.25
N GLU A 79 6.58 7.59 17.96
CA GLU A 79 5.53 6.75 18.55
C GLU A 79 4.67 6.07 17.47
N ASN A 80 4.25 6.83 16.44
CA ASN A 80 3.44 6.27 15.36
C ASN A 80 4.25 5.32 14.48
N ILE A 81 5.53 5.64 14.20
CA ILE A 81 6.44 4.76 13.48
C ILE A 81 6.54 3.41 14.20
N LYS A 82 6.75 3.41 15.52
CA LYS A 82 6.80 2.18 16.31
C LYS A 82 5.50 1.38 16.22
N LYS A 83 4.34 2.05 16.30
CA LYS A 83 3.03 1.40 16.13
C LYS A 83 2.87 0.76 14.75
N TYR A 84 3.34 1.42 13.69
CA TYR A 84 3.29 0.87 12.33
C TYR A 84 4.20 -0.34 12.17
N GLU A 85 5.44 -0.27 12.66
CA GLU A 85 6.39 -1.39 12.64
C GLU A 85 5.84 -2.62 13.39
N GLU A 86 5.27 -2.41 14.58
CA GLU A 86 4.60 -3.46 15.36
C GLU A 86 3.41 -4.04 14.59
N PHE A 87 2.56 -3.20 14.00
CA PHE A 87 1.43 -3.64 13.19
C PHE A 87 1.85 -4.47 11.97
N PHE A 88 2.90 -4.07 11.25
CA PHE A 88 3.41 -4.82 10.09
C PHE A 88 3.96 -6.18 10.49
N LYS A 89 4.69 -6.24 11.61
CA LYS A 89 5.22 -7.48 12.17
C LYS A 89 4.09 -8.43 12.58
N GLU A 90 3.11 -7.94 13.32
CA GLU A 90 1.96 -8.75 13.75
C GLU A 90 1.11 -9.23 12.57
N SER A 91 0.89 -8.37 11.58
CA SER A 91 0.13 -8.72 10.37
C SER A 91 0.84 -9.81 9.57
N ASN A 92 2.16 -9.70 9.40
CA ASN A 92 2.96 -10.75 8.79
C ASN A 92 2.88 -12.08 9.56
N GLN A 93 2.95 -12.04 10.89
CA GLN A 93 2.81 -13.24 11.72
C GLN A 93 1.41 -13.87 11.64
N LYS A 94 0.36 -13.07 11.51
CA LYS A 94 -1.01 -13.57 11.27
C LYS A 94 -1.10 -14.26 9.92
N LEU A 95 -0.51 -13.67 8.87
CA LEU A 95 -0.45 -14.30 7.56
C LEU A 95 0.30 -15.64 7.60
N GLU A 96 1.45 -15.74 8.27
CA GLU A 96 2.14 -17.04 8.42
C GLU A 96 1.25 -18.10 9.07
N LYS A 97 0.49 -17.73 10.12
CA LYS A 97 -0.45 -18.67 10.76
C LYS A 97 -1.57 -19.11 9.82
N ILE A 98 -2.10 -18.19 9.00
CA ILE A 98 -3.08 -18.50 7.95
C ILE A 98 -2.45 -19.44 6.91
N LYS A 99 -1.19 -19.19 6.54
CA LYS A 99 -0.44 -20.05 5.60
C LYS A 99 -0.39 -21.49 6.07
N GLU A 100 -0.04 -21.70 7.33
CA GLU A 100 0.12 -23.03 7.93
C GLU A 100 -1.20 -23.78 8.10
N LYS A 101 -2.31 -23.07 8.38
CA LYS A 101 -3.56 -23.70 8.83
C LYS A 101 -4.66 -23.75 7.78
N GLU A 102 -4.76 -22.72 6.96
CA GLU A 102 -5.97 -22.41 6.20
C GLU A 102 -5.69 -22.21 4.71
N TYR A 103 -4.48 -21.80 4.33
CA TYR A 103 -4.18 -21.38 2.96
C TYR A 103 -4.54 -22.41 1.90
N ASP A 104 -4.23 -23.69 2.11
CA ASP A 104 -4.53 -24.72 1.10
C ASP A 104 -6.03 -24.92 0.87
N GLN A 105 -6.85 -24.61 1.88
CA GLN A 105 -8.30 -24.72 1.86
C GLN A 105 -8.99 -23.48 1.27
N LEU A 106 -8.26 -22.37 1.10
CA LEU A 106 -8.79 -21.16 0.50
C LEU A 106 -9.16 -21.38 -0.98
N ASP A 107 -10.22 -20.70 -1.41
CA ASP A 107 -10.52 -20.53 -2.81
C ASP A 107 -9.42 -19.69 -3.49
N LYS A 108 -9.48 -19.60 -4.81
CA LYS A 108 -8.38 -19.04 -5.59
C LYS A 108 -8.26 -17.52 -5.43
N ASP A 109 -9.39 -16.81 -5.34
CA ASP A 109 -9.40 -15.36 -5.12
C ASP A 109 -8.81 -15.04 -3.73
N SER A 110 -9.22 -15.80 -2.71
CA SER A 110 -8.68 -15.68 -1.36
C SER A 110 -7.17 -15.96 -1.28
N LYS A 111 -6.64 -16.89 -2.09
CA LYS A 111 -5.19 -17.14 -2.19
C LYS A 111 -4.44 -15.97 -2.81
N SER A 112 -4.99 -15.40 -3.88
CA SER A 112 -4.44 -14.21 -4.52
C SER A 112 -4.38 -13.01 -3.57
N GLU A 113 -5.45 -12.77 -2.81
CA GLU A 113 -5.49 -11.72 -1.79
C GLU A 113 -4.46 -11.97 -0.68
N TYR A 114 -4.35 -13.22 -0.20
CA TYR A 114 -3.33 -13.61 0.77
C TYR A 114 -1.92 -13.28 0.25
N ASP A 115 -1.59 -13.73 -0.97
CA ASP A 115 -0.26 -13.57 -1.54
C ASP A 115 0.07 -12.08 -1.75
N GLY A 116 -0.89 -11.30 -2.24
CA GLY A 116 -0.72 -9.84 -2.43
C GLY A 116 -0.55 -9.09 -1.11
N LEU A 117 -1.29 -9.46 -0.05
CA LEU A 117 -1.11 -8.87 1.28
C LEU A 117 0.24 -9.28 1.88
N LYS A 118 0.67 -10.52 1.64
CA LYS A 118 1.95 -11.03 2.12
C LYS A 118 3.11 -10.25 1.51
N GLU A 119 3.08 -10.04 0.19
CA GLU A 119 4.07 -9.23 -0.51
C GLU A 119 4.10 -7.79 0.03
N MET A 120 2.91 -7.18 0.22
CA MET A 120 2.81 -5.82 0.76
C MET A 120 3.44 -5.70 2.14
N PHE A 121 3.10 -6.59 3.08
CA PHE A 121 3.64 -6.51 4.44
C PHE A 121 5.12 -6.88 4.51
N GLN A 122 5.63 -7.75 3.64
CA GLN A 122 7.07 -8.00 3.55
C GLN A 122 7.82 -6.75 3.09
N MET A 123 7.33 -6.09 2.04
CA MET A 123 7.91 -4.82 1.57
C MET A 123 7.88 -3.75 2.67
N LEU A 124 6.78 -3.62 3.41
CA LEU A 124 6.66 -2.65 4.50
C LEU A 124 7.62 -2.89 5.66
N LEU A 125 8.06 -4.13 5.90
CA LEU A 125 9.08 -4.43 6.90
C LEU A 125 10.50 -4.04 6.46
N GLU A 126 10.75 -3.95 5.15
CA GLU A 126 12.05 -3.56 4.59
C GLU A 126 12.23 -2.04 4.51
N ILE A 127 11.14 -1.28 4.58
CA ILE A 127 11.16 0.18 4.51
C ILE A 127 11.63 0.78 5.83
N ASN A 128 12.60 1.70 5.75
CA ASN A 128 12.99 2.51 6.89
C ASN A 128 12.02 3.70 7.07
N LEU A 129 10.95 3.50 7.84
CA LEU A 129 9.95 4.52 8.11
C LEU A 129 10.50 5.83 8.70
N LYS A 130 11.67 5.80 9.36
CA LYS A 130 12.32 7.00 9.89
C LYS A 130 12.89 7.90 8.79
N GLN A 131 13.23 7.34 7.63
CA GLN A 131 13.68 8.09 6.45
C GLN A 131 12.52 8.76 5.69
N LEU A 132 11.27 8.45 6.06
CA LEU A 132 10.09 9.07 5.47
C LEU A 132 9.72 10.43 6.09
N LYS A 133 10.20 10.72 7.31
CA LYS A 133 10.12 12.06 7.92
C LYS A 133 10.75 13.11 7.00
#